data_AF-A0A3C1DLZ2-F1
#
_entry.id   AF-A0A3C1DLZ2-F1
#
_cell.length_a   1.000
_cell.length_b   1.000
_cell.length_c   1.000
_cell.angle_alpha   90.00
_cell.angle_beta   90.00
_cell.angle_gamma   90.00
#
_symmetry.space_group_name_H-M   'P 1'
#
loop_
_entity.id
_entity.type
_entity.pdbx_description
1 polymer ?
#
loop_
_entity_poly.entity_id
_entity_poly.type
_entity_poly.pdbx_seq_one_letter_code
_entity_poly.pdbx_strand_id
1 'polypeptide(L)'
;MSQQTPVARVAPAWISWMKQWPSPGDLAAATPAEVIRAWNRLGYPRRALRLRDAAVMIRDEFDGQVPATYDELLTLPGVGDYTA
;
A
#
# COMPACT_ATOMS: atom_id res chain seq x y z
N MET A 1 -5.16 3.19 -2.99
CA MET A 1 -6.15 4.03 -2.26
C MET A 1 -7.37 4.39 -3.11
N SER A 2 -7.23 4.66 -4.42
CA SER A 2 -8.30 5.12 -5.32
C SER A 2 -9.29 4.06 -5.81
N GLN A 3 -9.03 2.77 -5.56
CA GLN A 3 -10.03 1.73 -5.84
C GLN A 3 -11.33 2.07 -5.09
N GLN A 4 -12.44 2.28 -5.82
CA GLN A 4 -13.75 2.60 -5.25
C GLN A 4 -13.76 3.80 -4.27
N THR A 5 -12.80 4.73 -4.39
CA THR A 5 -12.72 5.92 -3.53
C THR A 5 -12.32 7.12 -4.41
N PRO A 6 -13.16 8.17 -4.52
CA PRO A 6 -12.89 9.31 -5.38
C PRO A 6 -11.55 9.99 -5.06
N VAL A 7 -10.85 10.45 -6.10
CA VAL A 7 -9.51 11.07 -5.98
C VAL A 7 -9.51 12.25 -5.01
N ALA A 8 -10.54 13.10 -5.03
CA ALA A 8 -10.66 14.24 -4.11
C ALA A 8 -10.63 13.84 -2.62
N ARG A 9 -11.13 12.64 -2.29
CA ARG A 9 -11.07 12.09 -0.92
C ARG A 9 -9.73 11.43 -0.62
N VAL A 10 -9.08 10.85 -1.64
CA VAL A 10 -7.79 10.15 -1.50
C VAL A 10 -6.62 11.10 -1.38
N ALA A 11 -6.59 12.17 -2.18
CA ALA A 11 -5.44 13.05 -2.32
C ALA A 11 -4.81 13.52 -1.00
N PRO A 12 -5.55 14.07 -0.01
CA PRO A 12 -4.94 14.51 1.24
C PRO A 12 -4.39 13.36 2.08
N ALA A 13 -5.06 12.20 2.09
CA ALA A 13 -4.58 11.01 2.80
C ALA A 13 -3.31 10.43 2.14
N TRP A 14 -3.27 10.42 0.80
CA TRP A 14 -2.10 9.97 0.04
C TRP A 14 -0.89 10.88 0.28
N ILE A 15 -1.06 12.21 0.30
CA ILE A 15 0.05 13.14 0.58
C ILE A 15 0.64 12.88 1.98
N SER A 16 -0.21 12.73 3.01
CA SER A 16 0.27 12.42 4.36
C SER A 16 0.94 11.05 4.43
N TRP A 17 0.40 10.06 3.71
CA TRP A 17 0.96 8.71 3.62
C TRP A 17 2.36 8.71 3.04
N MET A 18 2.57 9.36 1.89
CA MET A 18 3.87 9.41 1.22
C MET A 18 4.91 10.19 2.03
N LYS A 19 4.49 11.17 2.85
CA LYS A 19 5.39 11.86 3.79
C LYS A 19 5.82 10.95 4.94
N GLN A 20 4.91 10.10 5.42
CA GLN A 20 5.18 9.23 6.57
C GLN A 20 5.97 7.98 6.17
N TRP A 21 5.65 7.38 5.01
CA TRP A 21 6.29 6.19 4.48
C TRP A 21 6.67 6.39 2.99
N PRO A 22 7.83 7.02 2.72
CA PRO A 22 8.28 7.32 1.37
C PRO A 22 8.59 6.08 0.52
N SER A 23 9.02 4.98 1.15
CA SER A 23 9.38 3.72 0.49
C SER A 23 8.54 2.53 0.98
N PRO A 24 8.50 1.40 0.22
CA PRO A 24 7.92 0.16 0.71
C PRO A 24 8.55 -0.31 2.03
N GLY A 25 9.87 -0.14 2.19
CA GLY A 25 10.58 -0.52 3.42
C GLY A 25 10.06 0.23 4.66
N ASP A 26 9.77 1.53 4.53
CA ASP A 26 9.22 2.34 5.62
C ASP A 26 7.82 1.85 6.02
N LEU A 27 6.97 1.53 5.03
CA LEU A 27 5.63 1.01 5.29
C LEU A 27 5.68 -0.41 5.90
N ALA A 28 6.61 -1.25 5.45
CA ALA A 28 6.82 -2.60 5.96
C ALA A 28 7.21 -2.61 7.45
N ALA A 29 7.98 -1.60 7.88
CA ALA A 29 8.38 -1.42 9.28
C ALA A 29 7.24 -0.93 10.19
N ALA A 30 6.19 -0.33 9.63
CA ALA A 30 5.05 0.15 10.40
C ALA A 30 4.25 -1.01 11.02
N THR A 31 3.61 -0.74 12.16
CA THR A 31 2.67 -1.68 12.77
C THR A 31 1.31 -1.66 12.05
N PRO A 32 0.55 -2.77 12.05
CA PRO A 32 -0.81 -2.78 11.53
C PRO A 32 -1.71 -1.67 12.10
N ALA A 33 -1.54 -1.33 13.38
CA ALA A 33 -2.31 -0.28 14.04
C ALA A 33 -1.99 1.13 13.49
N GLU A 34 -0.72 1.44 13.22
CA GLU A 34 -0.33 2.71 12.59
C GLU A 34 -0.89 2.85 11.19
N VAL A 35 -0.80 1.78 10.40
CA VAL A 35 -1.32 1.71 9.03
C VAL A 35 -2.83 1.92 9.00
N ILE A 36 -3.59 1.27 9.90
CA ILE A 36 -5.04 1.47 10.01
C ILE A 36 -5.37 2.91 10.41
N ARG A 37 -4.65 3.47 11.38
CA ARG A 37 -4.87 4.86 11.83
C ARG A 37 -4.63 5.86 10.69
N ALA A 38 -3.54 5.71 9.94
CA ALA A 38 -3.22 6.58 8.80
C ALA A 38 -4.23 6.43 7.64
N TRP A 39 -4.79 5.23 7.44
CA TRP A 39 -5.83 4.98 6.44
C TRP A 39 -7.15 5.71 6.74
N ASN A 40 -7.38 6.04 8.01
CA ASN A 40 -8.44 6.92 8.48
C ASN A 40 -9.82 6.55 7.89
N ARG A 41 -10.55 7.52 7.31
CA ARG A 41 -11.90 7.37 6.77
C ARG A 41 -11.89 7.00 5.28
N LEU A 42 -10.87 6.36 4.72
CA LEU A 42 -10.88 5.91 3.32
C LEU A 42 -11.76 4.67 3.08
N GLY A 43 -12.24 4.01 4.15
CA GLY A 43 -13.04 2.80 4.07
C GLY A 43 -12.23 1.56 3.67
N TYR A 44 -12.81 0.38 3.90
CA TYR A 44 -12.20 -0.92 3.62
C TYR A 44 -10.78 -1.05 4.24
N PRO A 45 -10.65 -1.06 5.58
CA PRO A 45 -9.36 -1.05 6.28
C PRO A 45 -8.46 -2.25 5.93
N ARG A 46 -9.05 -3.36 5.47
CA ARG A 46 -8.29 -4.52 4.97
C ARG A 46 -7.37 -4.17 3.79
N ARG A 47 -7.70 -3.18 2.97
CA ARG A 47 -6.81 -2.70 1.87
C ARG A 47 -5.53 -2.07 2.41
N ALA A 48 -5.61 -1.37 3.54
CA ALA A 48 -4.44 -0.78 4.19
C ALA A 48 -3.48 -1.88 4.68
N LEU A 49 -4.04 -2.92 5.31
CA LEU A 49 -3.27 -4.06 5.78
C LEU A 49 -2.64 -4.84 4.62
N ARG A 50 -3.40 -5.08 3.53
CA ARG A 50 -2.85 -5.75 2.34
C ARG A 50 -1.75 -4.94 1.68
N LEU A 51 -1.89 -3.62 1.60
CA LEU A 51 -0.83 -2.75 1.09
C LEU A 51 0.45 -2.84 1.96
N ARG A 52 0.30 -2.93 3.28
CA ARG A 52 1.43 -3.17 4.19
C ARG A 52 2.06 -4.56 3.96
N ASP A 53 1.24 -5.59 3.82
CA ASP A 53 1.73 -6.96 3.56
C ASP A 53 2.48 -7.02 2.21
N ALA A 54 2.00 -6.32 1.18
CA ALA A 54 2.71 -6.16 -0.09
C ALA A 54 4.03 -5.40 0.08
N ALA A 55 4.06 -4.36 0.91
CA ALA A 55 5.30 -3.64 1.21
C ALA A 55 6.33 -4.51 1.95
N VAL A 56 5.89 -5.39 2.85
CA VAL A 56 6.74 -6.39 3.51
C VAL A 56 7.34 -7.35 2.48
N MET A 57 6.52 -7.90 1.59
CA MET A 57 6.99 -8.78 0.51
C MET A 57 7.97 -8.06 -0.43
N ILE A 58 7.69 -6.81 -0.82
CA ILE A 58 8.61 -6.00 -1.63
C ILE A 58 9.97 -5.83 -0.95
N ARG A 59 9.99 -5.55 0.36
CA ARG A 59 11.23 -5.42 1.13
C ARG A 59 12.01 -6.74 1.18
N ASP A 60 11.32 -7.84 1.48
CA ASP A 60 11.97 -9.11 1.82
C ASP A 60 12.34 -9.95 0.58
N GLU A 61 11.53 -9.88 -0.48
CA GLU A 61 11.67 -10.73 -1.69
C GLU A 61 12.15 -9.97 -2.92
N PHE A 62 11.97 -8.64 -2.98
CA PHE A 62 12.29 -7.81 -4.15
C PHE A 62 13.29 -6.68 -3.85
N ASP A 63 14.10 -6.83 -2.79
CA ASP A 63 15.15 -5.88 -2.40
C ASP A 63 14.64 -4.43 -2.23
N GLY A 64 13.39 -4.29 -1.75
CA GLY A 64 12.73 -3.00 -1.57
C GLY A 64 12.24 -2.33 -2.85
N GLN A 65 12.41 -2.95 -4.01
CA GLN A 65 11.96 -2.43 -5.31
C GLN A 65 10.61 -3.03 -5.68
N VAL A 66 9.68 -2.19 -6.13
CA VAL A 66 8.40 -2.68 -6.67
C VAL A 66 8.69 -3.49 -7.93
N PRO A 67 8.19 -4.74 -8.06
CA PRO A 67 8.37 -5.55 -9.26
C PRO A 67 7.87 -4.84 -10.52
N ALA A 68 8.51 -5.11 -11.65
CA ALA A 68 8.24 -4.41 -12.90
C ALA A 68 7.43 -5.23 -13.91
N THR A 69 7.23 -6.53 -13.65
CA THR A 69 6.46 -7.41 -14.53
C THR A 69 5.04 -7.64 -13.99
N TYR A 70 4.08 -7.81 -14.90
CA TYR A 70 2.69 -8.07 -14.55
C TYR A 70 2.54 -9.33 -13.67
N ASP A 71 3.22 -10.43 -14.04
CA ASP A 71 3.15 -11.69 -13.31
C ASP A 71 3.69 -11.56 -11.88
N GLU A 72 4.77 -10.81 -11.68
CA GLU A 72 5.31 -10.55 -10.34
C GLU A 72 4.39 -9.63 -9.54
N LEU A 73 3.83 -8.59 -10.16
CA LEU A 73 2.88 -7.67 -9.52
C LEU A 73 1.64 -8.41 -9.00
N LEU A 74 1.14 -9.41 -9.75
CA LEU A 74 0.02 -10.24 -9.33
C LEU A 74 0.32 -11.11 -8.10
N THR A 75 1.58 -11.34 -7.75
CA THR A 75 1.95 -12.08 -6.52
C THR A 75 1.75 -11.23 -5.26
N LEU A 76 1.75 -9.90 -5.40
CA LEU A 76 1.66 -8.99 -4.26
C LEU A 76 0.28 -9.01 -3.59
N PRO A 77 0.20 -9.11 -2.25
CA PRO A 77 -1.05 -9.05 -1.51
C PRO A 77 -1.94 -7.84 -1.84
N GLY A 78 -3.16 -8.12 -2.33
CA GLY A 78 -4.14 -7.07 -2.63
C GLY A 78 -3.92 -6.34 -3.95
N VAL A 79 -2.95 -6.78 -4.75
CA VAL A 79 -2.81 -6.44 -6.16
C VAL A 79 -3.57 -7.50 -6.97
N GLY A 80 -4.30 -7.05 -7.99
CA GLY A 80 -4.99 -7.91 -8.96
C GLY A 80 -4.96 -7.22 -10.32
N ASP A 81 -5.61 -7.79 -11.33
CA ASP A 81 -5.44 -7.39 -12.75
C ASP A 81 -5.58 -5.89 -13.05
N TYR A 82 -6.45 -5.18 -12.34
CA TYR A 82 -6.61 -3.73 -12.55
C TYR A 82 -5.46 -2.89 -11.97
N THR A 83 -4.74 -3.41 -10.97
CA THR A 83 -3.69 -2.69 -10.22
C THR A 83 -2.28 -3.13 -10.61
N ALA A 84 -2.10 -4.38 -11.06
CA ALA A 84 -0.88 -4.83 -11.73
C ALA A 84 -0.74 -4.12 -13.08
#